data_AF-A0A929CJW0-F1
#
_entry.id   AF-A0A929CJW0-F1
#
_cell.length_a   1.000
_cell.length_b   1.000
_cell.length_c   1.000
_cell.angle_alpha   90.00
_cell.angle_beta   90.00
_cell.angle_gamma   90.00
#
_symmetry.space_group_name_H-M   'P 1'
#
loop_
_entity.id
_entity.type
_entity.pdbx_description
1 polymer ?
#
loop_
_entity_poly.entity_id
_entity_poly.type
_entity_poly.pdbx_seq_one_letter_code
_entity_poly.pdbx_strand_id
1 'polypeptide(L)'
;MSAEYPSDDIEAFKHSGKKVFNIYDVEKMRNSCRPPLFIGEVRGKAEKGKEALQNLKFHETPQGELKMWEDVDKSINISNRYVISVDIGGRSASADYSVICVIDRYWLIFGEKAVVVAEWCGHIRHDLLAWKSVQIAKYYNNALLVIESNTIETKDNDTDGDHSQYILEEIAFEYDNLYFRNAPADNIIEGKPKKWGFHTNRATKTAIIDNLIRTVEEQAYVERDSATLDEFTTYEVKQNGSLGAIDGLHDDKLITRAIGLFVSNYKMDLPKEINLDELRYHRRNVGSASTL
;
A
#
# COMPACT_ATOMS: atom_id res chain seq x y z
N MET A 1 -22.93 -28.64 30.56
CA MET A 1 -22.01 -28.77 29.43
C MET A 1 -20.66 -28.27 29.90
N SER A 2 -19.66 -29.15 29.93
CA SER A 2 -18.33 -28.85 30.44
C SER A 2 -17.64 -27.84 29.51
N ALA A 3 -17.08 -26.78 30.10
CA ALA A 3 -16.16 -25.91 29.39
C ALA A 3 -14.90 -26.71 29.09
N GLU A 4 -14.62 -26.98 27.81
CA GLU A 4 -13.34 -27.53 27.38
C GLU A 4 -12.27 -26.47 27.63
N TYR A 5 -11.22 -26.85 28.37
CA TYR A 5 -10.06 -26.00 28.58
C TYR A 5 -9.28 -25.89 27.26
N PRO A 6 -8.75 -24.70 26.91
CA PRO A 6 -7.95 -24.51 25.71
C PRO A 6 -6.72 -25.43 25.74
N SER A 7 -6.42 -26.04 24.59
CA SER A 7 -5.33 -27.02 24.42
C SER A 7 -3.97 -26.39 24.16
N ASP A 8 -3.94 -25.11 23.77
CA ASP A 8 -2.75 -24.28 23.65
C ASP A 8 -3.05 -22.81 24.02
N ASP A 9 -1.99 -22.00 24.09
CA ASP A 9 -2.06 -20.57 24.36
C ASP A 9 -2.83 -19.80 23.26
N ILE A 10 -2.83 -20.31 22.03
CA ILE A 10 -3.59 -19.76 20.90
C ILE A 10 -5.11 -19.89 21.14
N GLU A 11 -5.58 -21.04 21.62
CA GLU A 11 -6.98 -21.29 21.96
C GLU A 11 -7.44 -20.51 23.20
N ALA A 12 -6.52 -20.16 24.10
CA ALA A 12 -6.81 -19.46 25.35
C ALA A 12 -7.29 -18.01 25.14
N PHE A 13 -6.97 -17.39 24.00
CA PHE A 13 -7.40 -16.02 23.63
C PHE A 13 -8.70 -15.99 22.81
N LYS A 14 -9.67 -16.88 23.11
CA LYS A 14 -11.02 -16.82 22.52
C LYS A 14 -11.79 -15.57 23.01
N HIS A 15 -11.55 -14.44 22.35
CA HIS A 15 -12.53 -13.35 22.26
C HIS A 15 -13.80 -13.85 21.57
N SER A 16 -14.97 -13.36 21.98
CA SER A 16 -16.29 -13.77 21.47
C SER A 16 -16.60 -13.33 20.04
N GLY A 17 -15.70 -12.59 19.38
CA GLY A 17 -15.84 -12.12 18.01
C GLY A 17 -15.47 -13.18 16.97
N LYS A 18 -16.17 -13.16 15.82
CA LYS A 18 -15.87 -14.05 14.70
C LYS A 18 -14.63 -13.53 13.98
N LYS A 19 -13.47 -14.16 14.21
CA LYS A 19 -12.22 -13.86 13.51
C LYS A 19 -12.40 -13.96 11.99
N VAL A 20 -11.78 -13.02 11.27
CA VAL A 20 -11.85 -12.98 9.80
C VAL A 20 -10.84 -13.93 9.17
N PHE A 21 -9.63 -13.98 9.71
CA PHE A 21 -8.55 -14.82 9.20
C PHE A 21 -8.41 -16.11 10.02
N ASN A 22 -8.05 -17.19 9.34
CA ASN A 22 -7.64 -18.42 10.00
C ASN A 22 -6.26 -18.23 10.65
N ILE A 23 -6.19 -18.36 11.97
CA ILE A 23 -4.96 -18.13 12.75
C ILE A 23 -3.83 -19.04 12.28
N TYR A 24 -4.11 -20.29 11.92
CA TYR A 24 -3.06 -21.21 11.46
C TYR A 24 -2.44 -20.77 10.13
N ASP A 25 -3.21 -20.14 9.24
CA ASP A 25 -2.69 -19.64 7.96
C ASP A 25 -1.89 -18.34 8.15
N VAL A 26 -2.29 -17.50 9.12
CA VAL A 26 -1.51 -16.32 9.55
C VAL A 26 -0.18 -16.75 10.16
N GLU A 27 -0.17 -17.73 11.06
CA GLU A 27 1.06 -18.20 11.72
C GLU A 27 2.03 -18.87 10.75
N LYS A 28 1.55 -19.53 9.68
CA LYS A 28 2.43 -20.03 8.60
C LYS A 28 3.22 -18.91 7.94
N MET A 29 2.63 -17.74 7.77
CA MET A 29 3.29 -16.58 7.17
C MET A 29 4.38 -16.00 8.06
N ARG A 30 4.29 -16.16 9.39
CA ARG A 30 5.28 -15.66 10.34
C ARG A 30 6.68 -16.23 10.08
N ASN A 31 6.79 -17.38 9.42
CA ASN A 31 8.06 -17.99 9.01
C ASN A 31 8.89 -17.13 8.04
N SER A 32 8.29 -16.18 7.31
CA SER A 32 9.02 -15.27 6.43
C SER A 32 9.35 -13.91 7.06
N CYS A 33 8.82 -13.64 8.26
CA CYS A 33 9.10 -12.42 9.01
C CYS A 33 10.55 -12.39 9.48
N ARG A 34 11.16 -11.21 9.43
CA ARG A 34 12.54 -10.98 9.87
C ARG A 34 12.74 -9.51 10.22
N PRO A 35 13.76 -9.16 11.03
CA PRO A 35 14.12 -7.76 11.25
C PRO A 35 14.42 -7.04 9.92
N PRO A 36 14.11 -5.73 9.80
CA PRO A 36 14.49 -4.97 8.62
C PRO A 36 16.02 -4.88 8.49
N LEU A 37 16.51 -4.79 7.25
CA LEU A 37 17.93 -4.57 6.97
C LEU A 37 18.33 -3.12 7.28
N PHE A 38 17.42 -2.18 7.05
CA PHE A 38 17.66 -0.76 7.28
C PHE A 38 16.46 -0.10 7.96
N ILE A 39 16.75 0.90 8.80
CA ILE A 39 15.76 1.78 9.42
C ILE A 39 16.19 3.21 9.13
N GLY A 40 15.27 4.05 8.64
CA GLY A 40 15.64 5.41 8.28
C GLY A 40 14.52 6.18 7.59
N GLU A 41 14.91 7.02 6.62
CA GLU A 41 14.00 7.88 5.87
C GLU A 41 14.48 8.07 4.43
N VAL A 42 13.56 8.03 3.46
CA VAL A 42 13.85 8.55 2.12
C VAL A 42 13.62 10.06 2.12
N ARG A 43 14.60 10.83 1.63
CA ARG A 43 14.54 12.30 1.58
C ARG A 43 15.11 12.83 0.27
N GLY A 44 14.44 13.85 -0.28
CA GLY A 44 14.98 14.71 -1.33
C GLY A 44 15.60 15.98 -0.76
N LYS A 45 15.72 17.03 -1.57
CA LYS A 45 16.25 18.34 -1.12
C LYS A 45 15.28 19.14 -0.25
N ALA A 46 13.99 18.85 -0.34
CA ALA A 46 12.93 19.46 0.47
C ALA A 46 11.93 18.40 0.94
N GLU A 47 11.00 18.78 1.81
CA GLU A 47 9.92 17.90 2.26
C GLU A 47 8.75 17.84 1.27
N LYS A 48 8.52 18.93 0.51
CA LYS A 48 7.42 19.06 -0.45
C LYS A 48 7.83 19.80 -1.73
N GLY A 49 6.97 19.73 -2.75
CA GLY A 49 7.18 20.34 -4.05
C GLY A 49 8.22 19.62 -4.89
N LYS A 50 8.53 20.17 -6.07
CA LYS A 50 9.48 19.59 -7.03
C LYS A 50 10.85 19.23 -6.43
N GLU A 51 11.34 20.02 -5.47
CA GLU A 51 12.63 19.77 -4.81
C GLU A 51 12.61 18.54 -3.90
N ALA A 52 11.43 18.11 -3.43
CA ALA A 52 11.27 16.89 -2.66
C ALA A 52 11.63 15.63 -3.45
N LEU A 53 11.62 15.69 -4.79
CA LEU A 53 11.93 14.56 -5.67
C LEU A 53 13.33 14.64 -6.27
N GLN A 54 14.12 15.67 -5.93
CA GLN A 54 15.49 15.82 -6.42
C GLN A 54 16.48 15.12 -5.49
N ASN A 55 17.42 14.37 -6.07
CA ASN A 55 18.51 13.71 -5.34
C ASN A 55 17.99 12.86 -4.17
N LEU A 56 16.92 12.10 -4.43
CA LEU A 56 16.32 11.19 -3.45
C LEU A 56 17.34 10.16 -2.98
N LYS A 57 17.55 10.10 -1.67
CA LYS A 57 18.45 9.16 -1.01
C LYS A 57 17.78 8.59 0.23
N PHE A 58 18.14 7.35 0.54
CA PHE A 58 17.87 6.78 1.84
C PHE A 58 18.88 7.33 2.85
N HIS A 59 18.39 7.75 4.01
CA HIS A 59 19.16 8.22 5.14
C HIS A 59 18.89 7.30 6.32
N GLU A 60 19.87 6.47 6.66
CA GLU A 60 19.78 5.56 7.79
C GLU A 60 19.74 6.34 9.10
N THR A 61 18.78 6.01 9.96
CA THR A 61 18.64 6.56 11.30
C THR A 61 17.83 5.60 12.17
N PRO A 62 18.32 5.20 13.36
CA PRO A 62 17.60 4.28 14.24
C PRO A 62 16.24 4.79 14.73
N GLN A 63 15.99 6.11 14.63
CA GLN A 63 14.73 6.76 14.97
C GLN A 63 13.83 7.00 13.76
N GLY A 64 14.16 6.43 12.60
CA GLY A 64 13.35 6.56 11.39
C GLY A 64 12.12 5.65 11.42
N GLU A 65 11.07 6.06 10.72
CA GLU A 65 9.81 5.30 10.66
C GLU A 65 9.74 4.38 9.43
N LEU A 66 10.67 4.50 8.47
CA LEU A 66 10.79 3.59 7.33
C LEU A 66 11.65 2.39 7.70
N LYS A 67 11.04 1.21 7.73
CA LYS A 67 11.70 -0.10 7.74
C LYS A 67 11.88 -0.60 6.32
N MET A 68 13.08 -1.06 5.96
CA MET A 68 13.37 -1.67 4.66
C MET A 68 13.95 -3.07 4.85
N TRP A 69 13.26 -4.07 4.30
CA TRP A 69 13.73 -5.47 4.26
C TRP A 69 14.51 -5.78 3.00
N GLU A 70 14.28 -5.03 1.92
CA GLU A 70 15.03 -5.09 0.65
C GLU A 70 15.12 -3.67 0.09
N ASP A 71 16.30 -3.27 -0.39
CA ASP A 71 16.48 -1.97 -1.07
C ASP A 71 16.03 -2.06 -2.53
N VAL A 72 15.85 -0.91 -3.17
CA VAL A 72 15.50 -0.84 -4.59
C VAL A 72 16.61 -1.45 -5.45
N ASP A 73 16.23 -2.43 -6.28
CA ASP A 73 17.11 -2.96 -7.30
C ASP A 73 16.98 -2.14 -8.58
N LYS A 74 18.08 -1.48 -8.94
CA LYS A 74 18.21 -0.61 -10.14
C LYS A 74 18.98 -1.28 -11.26
N SER A 75 19.41 -2.53 -11.09
CA SER A 75 20.21 -3.24 -12.09
C SER A 75 19.37 -3.73 -13.27
N ILE A 76 18.07 -3.98 -13.06
CA ILE A 76 17.14 -4.45 -14.07
C ILE A 76 15.95 -3.49 -14.16
N ASN A 77 15.59 -3.09 -15.38
CA ASN A 77 14.46 -2.20 -15.62
C ASN A 77 13.18 -3.01 -15.85
N ILE A 78 12.28 -3.01 -14.87
CA ILE A 78 11.04 -3.78 -14.89
C ILE A 78 9.85 -2.82 -14.79
N SER A 79 8.96 -2.81 -15.80
CA SER A 79 7.67 -2.10 -15.70
C SER A 79 6.77 -2.80 -14.69
N ASN A 80 5.92 -2.02 -14.00
CA ASN A 80 4.91 -2.54 -13.06
C ASN A 80 5.49 -3.38 -11.89
N ARG A 81 6.78 -3.23 -11.58
CA ARG A 81 7.46 -3.99 -10.52
C ARG A 81 6.94 -3.66 -9.14
N TYR A 82 6.87 -2.38 -8.80
CA TYR A 82 6.49 -1.96 -7.46
C TYR A 82 5.11 -1.35 -7.44
N VAL A 83 4.34 -1.70 -6.41
CA VAL A 83 3.12 -0.98 -6.01
C VAL A 83 3.29 -0.53 -4.57
N ILE A 84 2.84 0.69 -4.30
CA ILE A 84 2.82 1.27 -2.97
C ILE A 84 1.38 1.59 -2.61
N SER A 85 0.90 1.05 -1.51
CA SER A 85 -0.38 1.44 -0.92
C SER A 85 -0.17 2.30 0.31
N VAL A 86 -1.07 3.26 0.52
CA VAL A 86 -1.04 4.19 1.65
C VAL A 86 -2.40 4.22 2.31
N ASP A 87 -2.44 3.89 3.60
CA ASP A 87 -3.57 4.18 4.47
C ASP A 87 -3.24 5.42 5.33
N ILE A 88 -4.22 6.30 5.45
CA ILE A 88 -4.07 7.60 6.09
C ILE A 88 -4.76 7.55 7.44
N GLY A 89 -3.95 7.45 8.48
CA GLY A 89 -4.39 7.59 9.87
C GLY A 89 -4.56 9.04 10.33
N GLY A 90 -4.63 9.20 11.66
CA GLY A 90 -4.72 10.50 12.31
C GLY A 90 -3.37 11.10 12.69
N ARG A 91 -3.43 12.34 13.19
CA ARG A 91 -2.25 13.17 13.50
C ARG A 91 -1.81 13.11 14.96
N SER A 92 -2.66 12.62 15.86
CA SER A 92 -2.38 12.52 17.30
C SER A 92 -1.78 11.17 17.64
N ALA A 93 -1.02 11.10 18.74
CA ALA A 93 -0.41 9.85 19.22
C ALA A 93 -1.42 8.75 19.58
N SER A 94 -2.68 9.10 19.82
CA SER A 94 -3.77 8.15 20.10
C SER A 94 -4.66 7.89 18.88
N ALA A 95 -4.33 8.44 17.71
CA ALA A 95 -5.08 8.17 16.50
C ALA A 95 -4.47 6.99 15.75
N ASP A 96 -5.18 6.54 14.72
CA ASP A 96 -4.72 5.52 13.79
C ASP A 96 -3.40 5.92 13.11
N TYR A 97 -2.58 4.94 12.78
CA TYR A 97 -1.28 5.17 12.13
C TYR A 97 -1.48 5.46 10.65
N SER A 98 -0.62 6.31 10.10
CA SER A 98 -0.46 6.35 8.64
C SER A 98 0.57 5.30 8.23
N VAL A 99 0.25 4.51 7.22
CA VAL A 99 1.08 3.37 6.78
C VAL A 99 1.33 3.49 5.29
N ILE A 100 2.59 3.35 4.87
CA ILE A 100 3.01 3.28 3.46
C ILE A 100 3.66 1.91 3.26
N CYS A 101 3.03 1.01 2.53
CA CYS A 101 3.56 -0.33 2.27
C CYS A 101 4.12 -0.43 0.85
N VAL A 102 5.35 -0.94 0.70
CA VAL A 102 6.00 -1.17 -0.58
C VAL A 102 6.00 -2.66 -0.90
N ILE A 103 5.38 -3.04 -2.01
CA ILE A 103 5.28 -4.42 -2.47
C ILE A 103 6.09 -4.57 -3.76
N ASP A 104 7.10 -5.45 -3.74
CA ASP A 104 7.83 -5.89 -4.93
C ASP A 104 7.09 -7.06 -5.58
N ARG A 105 6.76 -6.90 -6.86
CA ARG A 105 6.05 -7.89 -7.67
C ARG A 105 7.00 -8.65 -8.60
N TYR A 106 8.31 -8.36 -8.62
CA TYR A 106 9.28 -8.94 -9.56
C TYR A 106 9.14 -10.45 -9.74
N TRP A 107 9.03 -11.18 -8.63
CA TRP A 107 8.94 -12.64 -8.61
C TRP A 107 7.66 -13.19 -9.27
N LEU A 108 6.60 -12.37 -9.45
CA LEU A 108 5.42 -12.76 -10.22
C LEU A 108 5.76 -13.11 -11.69
N ILE A 109 6.85 -12.57 -12.24
CA ILE A 109 7.34 -12.92 -13.59
C ILE A 109 7.61 -14.42 -13.72
N PHE A 110 8.06 -15.04 -12.63
CA PHE A 110 8.44 -16.45 -12.57
C PHE A 110 7.35 -17.33 -11.94
N GLY A 111 6.14 -16.80 -11.74
CA GLY A 111 5.06 -17.50 -11.06
C GLY A 111 5.27 -17.64 -9.54
N GLU A 112 6.19 -16.87 -8.98
CA GLU A 112 6.41 -16.78 -7.53
C GLU A 112 5.54 -15.66 -6.92
N LYS A 113 5.83 -15.28 -5.67
CA LYS A 113 4.96 -14.44 -4.83
C LYS A 113 5.41 -12.98 -4.82
N ALA A 114 4.46 -12.06 -4.68
CA ALA A 114 4.79 -10.67 -4.33
C ALA A 114 5.34 -10.60 -2.89
N VAL A 115 6.21 -9.62 -2.61
CA VAL A 115 6.95 -9.51 -1.34
C VAL A 115 6.81 -8.11 -0.77
N VAL A 116 6.48 -7.98 0.51
CA VAL A 116 6.61 -6.70 1.23
C VAL A 116 8.09 -6.41 1.43
N VAL A 117 8.58 -5.30 0.88
CA VAL A 117 10.00 -4.95 0.90
C VAL A 117 10.32 -3.74 1.76
N ALA A 118 9.35 -2.86 2.01
CA ALA A 118 9.48 -1.76 2.95
C ALA A 118 8.13 -1.30 3.50
N GLU A 119 8.17 -0.69 4.68
CA GLU A 119 7.01 -0.09 5.31
C GLU A 119 7.42 1.18 6.07
N TRP A 120 6.71 2.28 5.84
CA TRP A 120 6.73 3.44 6.71
C TRP A 120 5.48 3.42 7.58
N CYS A 121 5.60 3.63 8.89
CA CYS A 121 4.47 3.61 9.82
C CYS A 121 4.64 4.70 10.88
N GLY A 122 3.75 5.69 10.92
CA GLY A 122 3.88 6.78 11.88
C GLY A 122 2.77 7.82 11.81
N HIS A 123 2.93 8.89 12.59
CA HIS A 123 2.02 10.05 12.56
C HIS A 123 2.70 11.24 11.93
N ILE A 124 2.06 11.79 10.90
CA ILE A 124 2.54 12.98 10.22
C ILE A 124 1.34 13.77 9.66
N ARG A 125 1.56 15.04 9.32
CA ARG A 125 0.56 15.82 8.59
C ARG A 125 0.27 15.18 7.23
N HIS A 126 -0.99 15.20 6.81
CA HIS A 126 -1.44 14.53 5.58
C HIS A 126 -0.76 15.07 4.31
N ASP A 127 -0.48 16.37 4.23
CA ASP A 127 0.27 16.94 3.10
C ASP A 127 1.70 16.38 3.03
N LEU A 128 2.37 16.27 4.18
CA LEU A 128 3.71 15.69 4.26
C LEU A 128 3.69 14.17 4.04
N LEU A 129 2.64 13.46 4.46
CA LEU A 129 2.45 12.03 4.17
C LEU A 129 2.35 11.79 2.66
N ALA A 130 1.56 12.62 1.96
CA ALA A 130 1.42 12.52 0.51
C ALA A 130 2.77 12.68 -0.17
N TRP A 131 3.53 13.72 0.18
CA TRP A 131 4.88 13.94 -0.36
C TRP A 131 5.87 12.83 0.03
N LYS A 132 5.85 12.35 1.28
CA LYS A 132 6.64 11.19 1.73
C LYS A 132 6.35 9.95 0.88
N SER A 133 5.08 9.70 0.59
CA SER A 133 4.63 8.58 -0.25
C SER A 133 5.18 8.71 -1.68
N VAL A 134 5.17 9.91 -2.26
CA VAL A 134 5.77 10.17 -3.58
C VAL A 134 7.29 9.98 -3.54
N GLN A 135 7.96 10.43 -2.49
CA GLN A 135 9.42 10.23 -2.33
C GLN A 135 9.78 8.75 -2.33
N ILE A 136 9.05 7.93 -1.56
CA ILE A 136 9.26 6.48 -1.50
C ILE A 136 8.90 5.84 -2.86
N ALA A 137 7.79 6.23 -3.49
CA ALA A 137 7.39 5.71 -4.81
C ALA A 137 8.42 6.01 -5.90
N LYS A 138 8.96 7.22 -5.91
CA LYS A 138 10.02 7.64 -6.82
C LYS A 138 11.32 6.89 -6.54
N TYR A 139 11.65 6.63 -5.27
CA TYR A 139 12.82 5.87 -4.87
C TYR A 139 12.75 4.41 -5.35
N TYR A 140 11.58 3.76 -5.23
CA TYR A 140 11.30 2.40 -5.72
C TYR A 140 10.87 2.39 -7.20
N ASN A 141 11.73 2.92 -8.07
CA ASN A 141 11.59 2.86 -9.54
C ASN A 141 10.28 3.42 -10.11
N ASN A 142 9.76 4.52 -9.55
CA ASN A 142 8.47 5.11 -9.93
C ASN A 142 7.30 4.11 -9.77
N ALA A 143 7.19 3.48 -8.60
CA ALA A 143 6.13 2.54 -8.25
C ALA A 143 4.71 3.09 -8.51
N LEU A 144 3.73 2.24 -8.81
CA LEU A 144 2.34 2.69 -8.80
C LEU A 144 1.96 3.10 -7.38
N LEU A 145 1.60 4.37 -7.17
CA LEU A 145 1.25 4.90 -5.85
C LEU A 145 -0.27 4.90 -5.66
N VAL A 146 -0.77 4.20 -4.65
CA VAL A 146 -2.18 4.01 -4.34
C VAL A 146 -2.47 4.60 -2.96
N ILE A 147 -3.00 5.82 -2.93
CA ILE A 147 -3.35 6.47 -1.67
C ILE A 147 -4.84 6.28 -1.38
N GLU A 148 -5.20 5.75 -0.21
CA GLU A 148 -6.59 5.71 0.24
C GLU A 148 -7.13 7.14 0.42
N SER A 149 -8.26 7.43 -0.23
CA SER A 149 -8.87 8.76 -0.20
C SER A 149 -9.99 8.89 0.84
N ASN A 150 -10.26 7.86 1.64
CA ASN A 150 -11.43 7.81 2.51
C ASN A 150 -11.32 8.73 3.73
N THR A 151 -10.18 8.71 4.44
CA THR A 151 -9.90 9.62 5.57
C THR A 151 -9.82 11.08 5.13
N ILE A 152 -9.41 11.28 3.89
CA ILE A 152 -9.35 12.56 3.19
C ILE A 152 -10.79 13.06 2.91
N GLU A 153 -11.63 12.25 2.25
CA GLU A 153 -13.00 12.62 1.83
C GLU A 153 -14.03 12.71 2.99
N THR A 154 -13.79 12.09 4.14
CA THR A 154 -14.78 12.04 5.25
C THR A 154 -14.62 13.17 6.27
N LYS A 155 -13.41 13.69 6.49
CA LYS A 155 -13.13 14.85 7.35
C LYS A 155 -13.58 16.18 6.73
N ASP A 156 -13.87 16.15 5.43
CA ASP A 156 -14.40 17.25 4.62
C ASP A 156 -15.84 17.66 4.96
N ASN A 157 -16.56 16.89 5.80
CA ASN A 157 -17.92 17.25 6.23
C ASN A 157 -17.96 18.25 7.41
N ASP A 158 -16.83 18.45 8.11
CA ASP A 158 -16.68 19.52 9.11
C ASP A 158 -15.74 20.61 8.53
N THR A 159 -16.31 21.48 7.68
CA THR A 159 -15.77 22.79 7.24
C THR A 159 -14.50 22.87 6.37
N ASP A 160 -13.94 21.79 5.81
CA ASP A 160 -12.66 21.90 5.06
C ASP A 160 -12.56 21.06 3.77
N GLY A 161 -13.69 20.85 3.08
CA GLY A 161 -13.83 19.91 1.97
C GLY A 161 -13.00 20.10 0.69
N ASP A 162 -12.14 21.13 0.67
CA ASP A 162 -11.34 21.53 -0.50
C ASP A 162 -9.86 21.14 -0.35
N HIS A 163 -9.36 20.95 0.88
CA HIS A 163 -7.93 20.71 1.15
C HIS A 163 -7.46 19.31 0.72
N SER A 164 -8.38 18.37 0.78
CA SER A 164 -8.20 16.94 0.62
C SER A 164 -7.89 16.52 -0.82
N GLN A 165 -8.75 16.93 -1.76
CA GLN A 165 -8.52 16.73 -3.19
C GLN A 165 -7.34 17.56 -3.68
N TYR A 166 -7.14 18.76 -3.13
CA TYR A 166 -6.00 19.61 -3.44
C TYR A 166 -4.65 18.93 -3.16
N ILE A 167 -4.49 18.19 -2.05
CA ILE A 167 -3.23 17.49 -1.74
C ILE A 167 -2.90 16.43 -2.81
N LEU A 168 -3.88 15.62 -3.21
CA LEU A 168 -3.68 14.58 -4.23
C LEU A 168 -3.45 15.19 -5.62
N GLU A 169 -4.12 16.29 -5.94
CA GLU A 169 -3.88 17.05 -7.18
C GLU A 169 -2.48 17.66 -7.20
N GLU A 170 -2.02 18.25 -6.08
CA GLU A 170 -0.68 18.83 -5.95
C GLU A 170 0.41 17.80 -6.27
N ILE A 171 0.34 16.60 -5.68
CA ILE A 171 1.33 15.55 -5.97
C ILE A 171 1.17 14.97 -7.37
N ALA A 172 -0.05 14.94 -7.93
CA ALA A 172 -0.29 14.43 -9.28
C ALA A 172 0.36 15.29 -10.37
N PHE A 173 0.61 16.57 -10.12
CA PHE A 173 1.39 17.43 -11.02
C PHE A 173 2.86 17.04 -11.11
N GLU A 174 3.40 16.37 -10.09
CA GLU A 174 4.83 16.05 -9.97
C GLU A 174 5.09 14.53 -10.04
N TYR A 175 4.04 13.71 -10.00
CA TYR A 175 4.12 12.24 -10.02
C TYR A 175 3.06 11.58 -10.91
N ASP A 176 3.49 11.13 -12.10
CA ASP A 176 2.61 10.57 -13.13
C ASP A 176 1.99 9.22 -12.77
N ASN A 177 2.68 8.39 -11.97
CA ASN A 177 2.26 7.01 -11.66
C ASN A 177 1.39 6.92 -10.40
N LEU A 178 0.47 7.89 -10.25
CA LEU A 178 -0.52 7.93 -9.17
C LEU A 178 -1.79 7.17 -9.60
N TYR A 179 -2.33 6.35 -8.71
CA TYR A 179 -3.56 5.61 -8.95
C TYR A 179 -4.76 6.56 -9.01
N PHE A 180 -5.64 6.33 -9.98
CA PHE A 180 -6.92 7.02 -10.10
C PHE A 180 -8.04 6.05 -10.45
N ARG A 181 -9.26 6.40 -10.06
CA ARG A 181 -10.48 5.66 -10.37
C ARG A 181 -11.04 6.16 -11.70
N ASN A 182 -11.31 5.23 -12.62
CA ASN A 182 -12.10 5.53 -13.81
C ASN A 182 -13.56 5.78 -13.40
N ALA A 183 -14.22 6.74 -14.05
CA ALA A 183 -15.68 6.86 -13.96
C ALA A 183 -16.34 5.54 -14.47
N PRO A 184 -17.56 5.20 -14.01
CA PRO A 184 -18.28 4.02 -14.49
C PRO A 184 -18.33 3.95 -16.02
N ALA A 185 -18.32 2.73 -16.57
CA ALA A 185 -18.22 2.47 -18.01
C ALA A 185 -19.26 3.22 -18.86
N ASP A 186 -20.44 3.50 -18.32
CA ASP A 186 -21.54 4.23 -18.98
C ASP A 186 -21.25 5.73 -19.14
N ASN A 187 -20.07 6.17 -18.71
CA ASN A 187 -19.71 7.57 -18.50
C ASN A 187 -18.28 7.86 -18.95
N ILE A 188 -17.69 7.00 -19.80
CA ILE A 188 -16.40 7.23 -20.47
C ILE A 188 -16.62 8.31 -21.53
N ILE A 189 -16.54 9.55 -21.08
CA ILE A 189 -16.44 10.74 -21.92
C ILE A 189 -14.99 11.20 -21.80
N GLU A 190 -14.27 11.31 -22.92
CA GLU A 190 -12.96 11.97 -22.96
C GLU A 190 -13.05 13.34 -22.27
N GLY A 191 -12.16 13.59 -21.31
CA GLY A 191 -12.09 14.87 -20.60
C GLY A 191 -12.79 14.94 -19.24
N LYS A 192 -13.33 13.84 -18.69
CA LYS A 192 -13.71 13.84 -17.26
C LYS A 192 -12.47 13.90 -16.34
N PRO A 193 -12.54 14.67 -15.24
CA PRO A 193 -11.42 14.79 -14.31
C PRO A 193 -11.10 13.43 -13.66
N LYS A 194 -9.80 13.12 -13.57
CA LYS A 194 -9.30 11.94 -12.86
C LYS A 194 -9.67 12.07 -11.38
N LYS A 195 -10.29 11.03 -10.81
CA LYS A 195 -10.49 10.94 -9.36
C LYS A 195 -9.31 10.20 -8.75
N TRP A 196 -8.37 10.93 -8.19
CA TRP A 196 -7.16 10.37 -7.57
C TRP A 196 -7.49 9.55 -6.32
N GLY A 197 -6.66 8.54 -6.07
CA GLY A 197 -6.73 7.70 -4.87
C GLY A 197 -7.69 6.51 -4.95
N PHE A 198 -7.62 5.64 -3.95
CA PHE A 198 -8.49 4.47 -3.77
C PHE A 198 -9.59 4.80 -2.77
N HIS A 199 -10.86 4.63 -3.13
CA HIS A 199 -11.98 4.97 -2.24
C HIS A 199 -12.54 3.70 -1.61
N THR A 200 -12.54 3.66 -0.29
CA THR A 200 -12.95 2.49 0.50
C THR A 200 -14.39 2.67 1.01
N ASN A 201 -15.35 2.33 0.19
CA ASN A 201 -16.74 2.14 0.64
C ASN A 201 -16.97 0.70 1.15
N ARG A 202 -18.18 0.41 1.66
CA ARG A 202 -18.54 -0.92 2.15
C ARG A 202 -18.24 -2.05 1.16
N ALA A 203 -18.58 -1.86 -0.13
CA ALA A 203 -18.39 -2.89 -1.16
C ALA A 203 -16.91 -3.12 -1.49
N THR A 204 -16.13 -2.05 -1.63
CA THR A 204 -14.69 -2.12 -1.89
C THR A 204 -13.92 -2.66 -0.68
N LYS A 205 -14.30 -2.29 0.56
CA LYS A 205 -13.75 -2.89 1.79
C LYS A 205 -13.97 -4.40 1.81
N THR A 206 -15.19 -4.86 1.50
CA THR A 206 -15.45 -6.31 1.38
C THR A 206 -14.58 -6.95 0.30
N ALA A 207 -14.46 -6.34 -0.89
CA ALA A 207 -13.66 -6.90 -1.98
C ALA A 207 -12.16 -7.02 -1.67
N ILE A 208 -11.55 -6.00 -1.04
CA ILE A 208 -10.13 -6.05 -0.68
C ILE A 208 -9.87 -7.07 0.44
N ILE A 209 -10.79 -7.19 1.41
CA ILE A 209 -10.66 -8.16 2.50
C ILE A 209 -10.88 -9.58 1.98
N ASP A 210 -11.87 -9.82 1.12
CA ASP A 210 -12.09 -11.14 0.50
C ASP A 210 -10.87 -11.60 -0.32
N ASN A 211 -10.23 -10.68 -1.05
CA ASN A 211 -8.96 -10.96 -1.73
C ASN A 211 -7.84 -11.28 -0.72
N LEU A 212 -7.75 -10.52 0.37
CA LEU A 212 -6.72 -10.73 1.38
C LEU A 212 -6.88 -12.07 2.10
N ILE A 213 -8.12 -12.48 2.42
CA ILE A 213 -8.42 -13.80 3.00
C ILE A 213 -7.86 -14.91 2.11
N ARG A 214 -8.22 -14.90 0.81
CA ARG A 214 -7.70 -15.90 -0.15
C ARG A 214 -6.19 -15.86 -0.26
N THR A 215 -5.62 -14.66 -0.29
CA THR A 215 -4.18 -14.45 -0.38
C THR A 215 -3.43 -15.03 0.83
N VAL A 216 -4.02 -14.96 2.03
CA VAL A 216 -3.49 -15.60 3.25
C VAL A 216 -3.66 -17.12 3.20
N GLU A 217 -4.85 -17.62 2.86
CA GLU A 217 -5.14 -19.05 2.77
C GLU A 217 -4.21 -19.76 1.77
N GLU A 218 -3.96 -19.14 0.61
CA GLU A 218 -3.09 -19.66 -0.45
C GLU A 218 -1.60 -19.35 -0.21
N GLN A 219 -1.27 -18.60 0.84
CA GLN A 219 0.07 -18.08 1.10
C GLN A 219 0.64 -17.32 -0.11
N ALA A 220 -0.18 -16.54 -0.82
CA ALA A 220 0.14 -15.99 -2.14
C ALA A 220 1.03 -14.72 -2.13
N TYR A 221 1.48 -14.27 -0.95
CA TYR A 221 2.47 -13.22 -0.80
C TYR A 221 3.43 -13.52 0.37
N VAL A 222 4.51 -12.75 0.46
CA VAL A 222 5.50 -12.83 1.54
C VAL A 222 5.40 -11.58 2.41
N GLU A 223 4.97 -11.77 3.66
CA GLU A 223 5.01 -10.73 4.70
C GLU A 223 6.35 -10.78 5.44
N ARG A 224 6.85 -9.61 5.84
CA ARG A 224 8.13 -9.45 6.55
C ARG A 224 7.96 -8.91 7.97
N ASP A 225 6.87 -8.20 8.25
CA ASP A 225 6.60 -7.58 9.54
C ASP A 225 5.69 -8.45 10.39
N SER A 226 6.17 -8.87 11.56
CA SER A 226 5.36 -9.68 12.49
C SER A 226 4.23 -8.89 13.12
N ALA A 227 4.42 -7.58 13.34
CA ALA A 227 3.38 -6.73 13.93
C ALA A 227 2.16 -6.59 13.00
N THR A 228 2.37 -6.61 11.69
CA THR A 228 1.28 -6.71 10.71
C THR A 228 0.46 -7.99 10.90
N LEU A 229 1.10 -9.14 11.12
CA LEU A 229 0.38 -10.40 11.34
C LEU A 229 -0.41 -10.39 12.66
N ASP A 230 0.07 -9.66 13.66
CA ASP A 230 -0.67 -9.49 14.92
C ASP A 230 -2.01 -8.74 14.69
N GLU A 231 -2.07 -7.77 13.76
CA GLU A 231 -3.35 -7.16 13.33
C GLU A 231 -4.27 -8.18 12.66
N PHE A 232 -3.74 -9.10 11.85
CA PHE A 232 -4.55 -10.14 11.19
C PHE A 232 -5.22 -11.06 12.22
N THR A 233 -4.49 -11.43 13.28
CA THR A 233 -5.05 -12.28 14.35
C THR A 233 -6.14 -11.57 15.17
N THR A 234 -6.19 -10.25 15.13
CA THR A 234 -7.12 -9.43 15.92
C THR A 234 -8.24 -8.81 15.08
N TYR A 235 -8.29 -9.09 13.78
CA TYR A 235 -9.35 -8.66 12.87
C TYR A 235 -10.60 -9.53 12.97
N GLU A 236 -11.77 -8.91 13.10
CA GLU A 236 -13.04 -9.60 13.36
C GLU A 236 -14.22 -9.04 12.56
N VAL A 237 -15.25 -9.88 12.42
CA VAL A 237 -16.60 -9.46 12.06
C VAL A 237 -17.29 -8.99 13.35
N LYS A 238 -17.60 -7.69 13.41
CA LYS A 238 -18.33 -7.07 14.51
C LYS A 238 -19.78 -7.55 14.56
N GLN A 239 -20.45 -7.33 15.70
CA GLN A 239 -21.84 -7.75 15.91
C GLN A 239 -22.83 -7.16 14.88
N ASN A 240 -22.56 -5.95 14.40
CA ASN A 240 -23.34 -5.27 13.35
C ASN A 240 -23.00 -5.75 11.92
N GLY A 241 -22.09 -6.72 11.78
CA GLY A 241 -21.60 -7.24 10.50
C GLY A 241 -20.52 -6.40 9.81
N SER A 242 -20.03 -5.32 10.44
CA SER A 242 -18.87 -4.58 9.90
C SER A 242 -17.56 -5.32 10.16
N LEU A 243 -16.54 -5.03 9.36
CA LEU A 243 -15.18 -5.58 9.49
C LEU A 243 -14.28 -4.53 10.16
N GLY A 244 -13.49 -4.96 11.15
CA GLY A 244 -12.53 -4.11 11.86
C GLY A 244 -11.69 -4.89 12.88
N ALA A 245 -10.65 -4.26 13.40
CA ALA A 245 -9.90 -4.80 14.55
C ALA A 245 -10.78 -4.89 15.81
N ILE A 246 -10.43 -5.78 16.74
CA ILE A 246 -10.97 -5.77 18.11
C ILE A 246 -10.84 -4.35 18.71
N ASP A 247 -11.83 -3.93 19.49
CA ASP A 247 -11.88 -2.58 20.05
C ASP A 247 -10.60 -2.26 20.84
N GLY A 248 -9.96 -1.14 20.51
CA GLY A 248 -8.70 -0.69 21.12
C GLY A 248 -7.44 -1.23 20.42
N LEU A 249 -7.58 -2.02 19.36
CA LEU A 249 -6.47 -2.47 18.50
C LEU A 249 -6.58 -1.84 17.10
N HIS A 250 -5.51 -1.94 16.32
CA HIS A 250 -5.38 -1.31 15.00
C HIS A 250 -5.54 -2.31 13.84
N ASP A 251 -6.00 -1.82 12.69
CA ASP A 251 -6.05 -2.54 11.41
C ASP A 251 -5.33 -1.79 10.26
N ASP A 252 -4.62 -0.69 10.55
CA ASP A 252 -4.01 0.20 9.55
C ASP A 252 -3.03 -0.55 8.63
N LYS A 253 -2.18 -1.41 9.21
CA LYS A 253 -1.22 -2.21 8.42
C LYS A 253 -1.98 -3.19 7.55
N LEU A 254 -2.95 -3.89 8.11
CA LEU A 254 -3.79 -4.86 7.42
C LEU A 254 -4.53 -4.24 6.24
N ILE A 255 -5.20 -3.10 6.44
CA ILE A 255 -5.94 -2.39 5.40
C ILE A 255 -5.00 -1.95 4.29
N THR A 256 -3.83 -1.42 4.65
CA THR A 256 -2.81 -1.04 3.67
C THR A 256 -2.38 -2.21 2.79
N ARG A 257 -2.19 -3.42 3.36
CA ARG A 257 -1.89 -4.64 2.57
C ARG A 257 -3.07 -5.05 1.71
N ALA A 258 -4.29 -5.01 2.26
CA ALA A 258 -5.50 -5.40 1.53
C ALA A 258 -5.65 -4.57 0.25
N ILE A 259 -5.47 -3.25 0.33
CA ILE A 259 -5.50 -2.34 -0.82
C ILE A 259 -4.37 -2.66 -1.80
N GLY A 260 -3.13 -2.74 -1.33
CA GLY A 260 -1.96 -2.93 -2.19
C GLY A 260 -1.99 -4.25 -2.96
N LEU A 261 -2.33 -5.35 -2.28
CA LEU A 261 -2.45 -6.68 -2.89
C LEU A 261 -3.65 -6.77 -3.84
N PHE A 262 -4.78 -6.14 -3.51
CA PHE A 262 -5.93 -6.09 -4.42
C PHE A 262 -5.59 -5.35 -5.73
N VAL A 263 -4.93 -4.19 -5.64
CA VAL A 263 -4.49 -3.44 -6.82
C VAL A 263 -3.44 -4.24 -7.62
N SER A 264 -2.46 -4.83 -6.94
CA SER A 264 -1.47 -5.72 -7.56
C SER A 264 -2.10 -6.85 -8.36
N ASN A 265 -3.14 -7.50 -7.81
CA ASN A 265 -3.72 -8.72 -8.38
C ASN A 265 -4.72 -8.44 -9.50
N TYR A 266 -5.46 -7.33 -9.42
CA TYR A 266 -6.63 -7.09 -10.30
C TYR A 266 -6.58 -5.82 -11.13
N LYS A 267 -5.64 -4.90 -10.85
CA LYS A 267 -5.60 -3.56 -11.47
C LYS A 267 -4.26 -3.25 -12.14
N MET A 268 -3.29 -4.14 -12.02
CA MET A 268 -1.97 -3.99 -12.64
C MET A 268 -1.68 -5.19 -13.54
N ASP A 269 -1.12 -4.92 -14.71
CA ASP A 269 -0.50 -5.96 -15.51
C ASP A 269 0.66 -6.61 -14.74
N LEU A 270 1.01 -7.84 -15.12
CA LEU A 270 2.20 -8.49 -14.58
C LEU A 270 3.44 -7.65 -14.87
N PRO A 271 4.46 -7.68 -13.98
CA PRO A 271 5.71 -7.02 -14.24
C PRO A 271 6.36 -7.58 -15.50
N LYS A 272 7.10 -6.73 -16.22
CA LYS A 272 7.76 -7.13 -17.46
C LYS A 272 9.11 -6.43 -17.57
N GLU A 273 10.11 -7.19 -17.99
CA GLU A 273 11.42 -6.61 -18.31
C GLU A 273 11.33 -5.70 -19.54
N ILE A 274 11.88 -4.50 -19.38
CA ILE A 274 11.94 -3.49 -20.42
C ILE A 274 13.33 -3.53 -21.05
N ASN A 275 13.42 -4.03 -22.27
CA ASN A 275 14.63 -3.89 -23.07
C ASN A 275 14.78 -2.43 -23.55
N LEU A 276 15.75 -1.71 -23.00
CA LEU A 276 16.00 -0.31 -23.33
C LEU A 276 16.43 -0.10 -24.79
N ASP A 277 17.04 -1.10 -25.42
CA ASP A 277 17.45 -1.02 -26.83
C ASP A 277 16.24 -1.11 -27.77
N GLU A 278 15.24 -1.93 -27.43
CA GLU A 278 13.98 -1.99 -28.18
C GLU A 278 13.17 -0.69 -28.09
N LEU A 279 13.14 -0.05 -26.91
CA LEU A 279 12.49 1.25 -26.72
C LEU A 279 13.19 2.39 -27.48
N ARG A 280 14.53 2.40 -27.47
CA ARG A 280 15.33 3.38 -28.23
C ARG A 280 15.13 3.21 -29.73
N TYR A 281 15.06 1.96 -30.21
CA TYR A 281 14.75 1.64 -31.61
C TYR A 281 13.36 2.16 -32.01
N HIS A 282 12.33 1.90 -31.21
CA HIS A 282 10.97 2.37 -31.49
C HIS A 282 10.86 3.90 -31.48
N ARG A 283 11.48 4.59 -30.51
CA ARG A 283 11.46 6.07 -30.47
C ARG A 283 12.14 6.71 -31.68
N ARG A 284 13.23 6.12 -32.18
CA ARG A 284 13.90 6.61 -33.40
C ARG A 284 13.02 6.46 -34.64
N ASN A 285 12.33 5.34 -34.78
CA ASN A 285 11.50 5.05 -35.96
C ASN A 285 10.17 5.83 -35.98
N VAL A 286 9.57 6.10 -34.82
CA VAL A 286 8.36 6.94 -34.71
C VAL A 286 8.70 8.42 -34.94
N GLY A 287 9.86 8.88 -34.47
CA GLY A 287 10.34 10.25 -34.73
C GLY A 287 10.69 10.51 -36.20
N SER A 288 11.13 9.50 -36.95
CA SER A 288 11.39 9.64 -38.40
C SER A 288 10.13 9.56 -39.28
N ALA A 289 9.04 8.96 -38.78
CA ALA A 289 7.78 8.84 -39.52
C ALA A 289 6.88 10.07 -39.41
N SER A 290 7.17 11.00 -38.50
CA SER A 290 6.41 12.24 -38.26
C SER A 290 7.02 13.46 -38.96
N THR A 291 7.96 13.25 -39.90
CA THR A 291 8.61 14.31 -40.70
C THR A 291 8.47 14.11 -42.22
N LEU A 292 7.42 13.41 -42.67
CA LEU A 292 7.06 13.28 -44.09
C LEU A 292 5.63 13.75 -44.34
#